data_AF-W7Q512-F1
#
_entry.id   AF-W7Q512-F1
#
_cell.length_a   1.000
_cell.length_b   1.000
_cell.length_c   1.000
_cell.angle_alpha   90.00
_cell.angle_beta   90.00
_cell.angle_gamma   90.00
#
_symmetry.space_group_name_H-M   'P 1'
#
loop_
_entity.id
_entity.type
_entity.pdbx_description
1 polymer ?
#
loop_
_entity_poly.entity_id
_entity_poly.type
_entity_poly.pdbx_seq_one_letter_code
_entity_poly.pdbx_strand_id
1 'polypeptide(L)'
;MSVASLRRWRRKTLRYRKERQCIDAWLSAVDRAFDISPDVALEVIKAQGLVKGYGDTHRRGLTSFNTLMQAFERYGEAPDAAIRLRQLHDAALADEKGETLKQSVGEWQPEAPAHTADDRSRIAVKQL
;
A
#
# COMPACT_ATOMS: atom_id res chain seq x y z
N MET A 1 -5.98 4.76 -39.90
CA MET A 1 -6.54 4.86 -38.53
C MET A 1 -5.40 5.09 -37.56
N SER A 2 -5.47 6.12 -36.71
CA SER A 2 -4.46 6.37 -35.69
C SER A 2 -4.85 5.70 -34.37
N VAL A 3 -3.86 5.26 -33.58
CA VAL A 3 -4.08 4.66 -32.24
C VAL A 3 -4.89 5.59 -31.32
N ALA A 4 -4.75 6.91 -31.48
CA ALA A 4 -5.51 7.91 -30.74
C ALA A 4 -7.04 7.81 -30.93
N SER A 5 -7.52 7.38 -32.11
CA SER A 5 -8.95 7.21 -32.39
C SER A 5 -9.60 6.08 -31.56
N LEU A 6 -8.79 5.14 -31.05
CA LEU A 6 -9.24 4.03 -30.20
C LEU A 6 -9.46 4.43 -28.72
N ARG A 7 -9.14 5.68 -28.32
CA ARG A 7 -9.29 6.16 -26.94
C ARG A 7 -10.69 5.98 -26.36
N ARG A 8 -11.74 6.13 -27.19
CA ARG A 8 -13.14 5.91 -26.79
C ARG A 8 -13.42 4.45 -26.40
N TRP A 9 -12.76 3.50 -27.04
CA TRP A 9 -12.95 2.06 -26.80
C TRP A 9 -12.26 1.60 -25.51
N ARG A 10 -11.21 2.30 -25.06
CA ARG A 10 -10.47 1.97 -23.82
C ARG A 10 -11.40 1.72 -22.64
N ARG A 11 -12.39 2.61 -22.41
CA ARG A 11 -13.35 2.50 -21.30
C ARG A 11 -14.28 1.28 -21.38
N LYS A 12 -14.46 0.68 -22.57
CA LYS A 12 -15.28 -0.51 -22.78
C LYS A 12 -14.51 -1.82 -22.60
N THR A 13 -13.18 -1.76 -22.49
CA THR A 13 -12.36 -2.96 -22.38
C THR A 13 -12.47 -3.60 -20.99
N LEU A 14 -12.37 -4.93 -20.93
CA LEU A 14 -12.26 -5.65 -19.64
C LEU A 14 -11.03 -5.20 -18.85
N ARG A 15 -9.92 -4.94 -19.55
CA ARG A 15 -8.68 -4.44 -18.94
C ARG A 15 -8.91 -3.14 -18.18
N TYR A 16 -9.59 -2.16 -18.78
CA TYR A 16 -9.90 -0.90 -18.11
C TYR A 16 -10.75 -1.09 -16.85
N ARG A 17 -11.75 -1.97 -16.90
CA ARG A 17 -12.60 -2.26 -15.73
C ARG A 17 -11.78 -2.86 -14.57
N LYS A 18 -10.90 -3.81 -14.86
CA LYS A 18 -10.00 -4.40 -13.85
C LYS A 18 -9.04 -3.35 -13.27
N GLU A 19 -8.38 -2.57 -14.12
CA GLU A 19 -7.46 -1.51 -13.69
C GLU A 19 -8.19 -0.48 -12.80
N ARG A 20 -9.42 -0.08 -13.16
CA ARG A 20 -10.24 0.81 -12.34
C ARG A 20 -10.58 0.20 -10.98
N GLN A 21 -11.05 -1.04 -10.94
CA GLN A 21 -11.36 -1.71 -9.68
C GLN A 21 -10.14 -1.78 -8.75
N CYS A 22 -8.95 -2.06 -9.29
CA CYS A 22 -7.72 -2.06 -8.51
C CYS A 22 -7.38 -0.65 -7.97
N ILE A 23 -7.52 0.39 -8.79
CA ILE A 23 -7.30 1.78 -8.36
C ILE A 23 -8.27 2.17 -7.25
N ASP A 24 -9.55 1.87 -7.42
CA ASP A 24 -10.59 2.24 -6.45
C ASP A 24 -10.37 1.50 -5.12
N ALA A 25 -9.99 0.21 -5.17
CA ALA A 25 -9.63 -0.56 -3.98
C ALA A 25 -8.39 0.00 -3.26
N TRP A 26 -7.36 0.41 -4.01
CA TRP A 26 -6.17 1.04 -3.44
C TRP A 26 -6.49 2.39 -2.80
N LEU A 27 -7.30 3.24 -3.44
CA LEU A 27 -7.71 4.53 -2.86
C LEU A 27 -8.49 4.33 -1.56
N SER A 28 -9.41 3.37 -1.51
CA SER A 28 -10.11 3.03 -0.27
C SER A 28 -9.18 2.51 0.83
N ALA A 29 -8.10 1.81 0.48
CA ALA A 29 -7.07 1.42 1.44
C ALA A 29 -6.24 2.61 1.93
N VAL A 30 -5.95 3.59 1.06
CA VAL A 30 -5.29 4.85 1.45
C VAL A 30 -6.15 5.62 2.45
N ASP A 31 -7.46 5.73 2.21
CA ASP A 31 -8.38 6.40 3.14
C ASP A 31 -8.36 5.74 4.53
N ARG A 32 -8.46 4.40 4.59
CA ARG A 32 -8.34 3.66 5.86
C ARG A 32 -6.98 3.82 6.53
N ALA A 33 -5.91 3.92 5.74
CA ALA A 33 -4.58 4.12 6.28
C ALA A 33 -4.44 5.50 6.94
N PHE A 34 -5.12 6.53 6.43
CA PHE A 34 -5.16 7.85 7.05
C PHE A 34 -5.87 7.84 8.41
N ASP A 35 -6.89 6.99 8.57
CA ASP A 35 -7.58 6.81 9.86
C ASP A 35 -6.67 6.19 10.94
N ILE A 36 -5.62 5.46 10.52
CA ILE A 36 -4.63 4.84 11.42
C ILE A 36 -3.52 5.84 11.76
N SER A 37 -2.75 6.27 10.75
CA SER A 37 -1.74 7.32 10.90
C SER A 37 -1.27 7.85 9.54
N PRO A 38 -0.83 9.13 9.46
CA PRO A 38 -0.26 9.68 8.24
C PRO A 38 0.96 8.91 7.69
N ASP A 39 1.77 8.33 8.57
CA ASP A 39 2.97 7.57 8.18
C ASP A 39 2.60 6.22 7.55
N VAL A 40 1.58 5.53 8.07
CA VAL A 40 1.04 4.31 7.43
C VAL A 40 0.44 4.65 6.06
N ALA A 41 -0.34 5.73 5.97
CA ALA A 41 -0.92 6.19 4.71
C ALA A 41 0.15 6.48 3.65
N LEU A 42 1.25 7.12 4.04
CA LEU A 42 2.37 7.41 3.14
C LEU A 42 2.94 6.13 2.52
N GLU A 43 3.14 5.08 3.32
CA GLU A 43 3.69 3.81 2.81
C GLU A 43 2.69 3.07 1.89
N VAL A 44 1.40 3.09 2.20
CA VAL A 44 0.34 2.57 1.30
C VAL A 44 0.30 3.34 -0.03
N ILE A 45 0.51 4.66 0.00
CA ILE A 45 0.59 5.48 -1.21
C ILE A 45 1.82 5.10 -2.05
N LYS A 46 2.99 4.97 -1.40
CA LYS A 46 4.25 4.60 -2.07
C LYS A 46 4.21 3.20 -2.70
N ALA A 47 3.43 2.28 -2.15
CA ALA A 47 3.29 0.93 -2.67
C ALA A 47 2.85 0.90 -4.16
N GLN A 48 2.07 1.89 -4.61
CA GLN A 48 1.65 1.98 -6.01
C GLN A 48 2.83 2.14 -6.98
N GLY A 49 3.96 2.70 -6.52
CA GLY A 49 5.19 2.82 -7.31
C GLY A 49 5.84 1.47 -7.67
N LEU A 50 5.47 0.38 -6.99
CA LEU A 50 5.94 -0.97 -7.30
C LEU A 50 5.37 -1.49 -8.62
N VAL A 51 4.17 -1.05 -9.00
CA VAL A 51 3.48 -1.53 -10.22
C VAL A 51 3.90 -0.69 -11.42
N LYS A 52 4.87 -1.18 -12.19
CA LYS A 52 5.40 -0.46 -13.37
C LYS A 52 5.64 -1.33 -14.60
N GLY A 53 5.69 -0.68 -15.75
CA GLY A 53 5.99 -1.31 -17.04
C GLY A 53 4.90 -2.27 -17.53
N TYR A 54 5.33 -3.27 -18.29
CA TYR A 54 4.49 -4.30 -18.90
C TYR A 54 5.16 -5.67 -18.82
N GLY A 55 4.42 -6.73 -19.12
CA GLY A 55 4.95 -8.10 -19.12
C GLY A 55 5.39 -8.54 -17.72
N ASP A 56 6.57 -9.13 -17.63
CA ASP A 56 7.06 -9.73 -16.38
C ASP A 56 7.34 -8.70 -15.29
N THR A 57 7.83 -7.51 -15.66
CA THR A 57 8.05 -6.41 -14.71
C THR A 57 6.75 -5.99 -14.04
N HIS A 58 5.67 -5.89 -14.82
CA HIS A 58 4.35 -5.56 -14.28
C HIS A 58 3.83 -6.67 -13.37
N ARG A 59 4.01 -7.94 -13.75
CA ARG A 59 3.55 -9.08 -12.93
C ARG A 59 4.30 -9.16 -11.60
N ARG A 60 5.63 -8.95 -11.61
CA ARG A 60 6.44 -8.92 -10.38
C ARG A 60 6.02 -7.74 -9.49
N GLY A 61 5.93 -6.55 -10.05
CA GLY A 61 5.47 -5.35 -9.34
C GLY A 61 4.09 -5.53 -8.71
N LEU A 62 3.15 -6.14 -9.44
CA LEU A 62 1.81 -6.43 -8.93
C LEU A 62 1.82 -7.46 -7.79
N THR A 63 2.64 -8.51 -7.88
CA THR A 63 2.81 -9.48 -6.78
C THR A 63 3.38 -8.82 -5.53
N SER A 64 4.40 -7.96 -5.68
CA SER A 64 5.00 -7.24 -4.56
C SER A 64 4.00 -6.26 -3.93
N PHE A 65 3.29 -5.50 -4.75
CA PHE A 65 2.21 -4.63 -4.30
C PHE A 65 1.15 -5.41 -3.51
N ASN A 66 0.63 -6.51 -4.05
CA ASN A 66 -0.39 -7.31 -3.37
C ASN A 66 0.12 -7.89 -2.04
N THR A 67 1.41 -8.25 -1.96
CA THR A 67 2.01 -8.75 -0.72
C THR A 67 2.08 -7.66 0.34
N LEU A 68 2.52 -6.45 -0.03
CA LEU A 68 2.58 -5.31 0.87
C LEU A 68 1.17 -4.90 1.33
N MET A 69 0.20 -4.82 0.41
CA MET A 69 -1.19 -4.50 0.76
C MET A 69 -1.80 -5.54 1.70
N GLN A 70 -1.53 -6.84 1.50
CA GLN A 70 -1.99 -7.88 2.44
C GLN A 70 -1.36 -7.73 3.83
N ALA A 71 -0.09 -7.32 3.91
CA ALA A 71 0.56 -7.03 5.19
C ALA A 71 -0.09 -5.82 5.88
N PHE A 72 -0.42 -4.76 5.11
CA PHE A 72 -1.20 -3.63 5.60
C PHE A 72 -2.59 -4.05 6.11
N GLU A 73 -3.35 -4.85 5.35
CA GLU A 73 -4.67 -5.33 5.81
C GLU A 73 -4.59 -6.09 7.14
N ARG A 74 -3.50 -6.81 7.37
CA ARG A 74 -3.36 -7.69 8.53
C ARG A 74 -2.81 -6.97 9.76
N TYR A 75 -1.92 -6.01 9.57
CA TYR A 75 -1.09 -5.45 10.62
C TYR A 75 -1.02 -3.91 10.58
N GLY A 76 -1.85 -3.26 9.75
CA GLY A 76 -1.83 -1.82 9.57
C GLY A 76 -2.03 -1.03 10.87
N GLU A 77 -2.78 -1.59 11.83
CA GLU A 77 -3.05 -0.98 13.14
C GLU A 77 -1.94 -1.24 14.19
N ALA A 78 -0.92 -2.03 13.86
CA ALA A 78 0.19 -2.27 14.77
C ALA A 78 0.99 -0.98 15.01
N PRO A 79 1.55 -0.77 16.22
CA PRO A 79 2.30 0.43 16.54
C PRO A 79 3.56 0.58 15.67
N ASP A 80 4.14 -0.51 15.19
CA ASP A 80 5.31 -0.54 14.32
C ASP A 80 4.97 -0.58 12.81
N ALA A 81 3.68 -0.50 12.45
CA ALA A 81 3.21 -0.72 11.08
C ALA A 81 3.89 0.18 10.05
N ALA A 82 4.03 1.48 10.31
CA ALA A 82 4.67 2.40 9.38
C ALA A 82 6.13 2.01 9.06
N ILE A 83 6.90 1.65 10.09
CA ILE A 83 8.29 1.24 9.95
C ILE A 83 8.38 -0.07 9.15
N ARG A 84 7.51 -1.03 9.47
CA ARG A 84 7.48 -2.33 8.81
C ARG A 84 7.04 -2.24 7.36
N LEU A 85 5.99 -1.48 7.06
CA LEU A 85 5.52 -1.26 5.69
C LEU A 85 6.60 -0.58 4.84
N ARG A 86 7.36 0.36 5.41
CA ARG A 86 8.51 0.96 4.75
C ARG A 86 9.61 -0.07 4.45
N GLN A 87 9.96 -0.91 5.42
CA GLN A 87 10.94 -1.99 5.21
C GLN A 87 10.49 -2.96 4.11
N LEU A 88 9.20 -3.29 4.07
CA LEU A 88 8.62 -4.11 3.01
C LEU A 88 8.68 -3.39 1.64
N HIS A 89 8.42 -2.08 1.60
CA HIS A 89 8.55 -1.29 0.38
C HIS A 89 9.98 -1.29 -0.15
N ASP A 90 10.96 -1.01 0.72
CA ASP A 90 12.38 -1.00 0.37
C ASP A 90 12.85 -2.39 -0.10
N ALA A 91 12.43 -3.45 0.59
CA ALA A 91 12.68 -4.83 0.18
C ALA A 91 12.08 -5.13 -1.20
N ALA A 92 10.84 -4.72 -1.45
CA ALA A 92 10.18 -4.90 -2.74
C ALA A 92 10.88 -4.17 -3.90
N LEU A 93 11.52 -3.03 -3.62
CA LEU A 93 12.30 -2.29 -4.62
C LEU A 93 13.66 -2.94 -4.92
N ALA A 94 14.30 -3.51 -3.89
CA ALA A 94 15.59 -4.19 -4.03
C ALA A 94 15.49 -5.59 -4.65
N ASP A 95 14.29 -6.17 -4.63
CA ASP A 95 14.08 -7.58 -4.94
C ASP A 95 13.69 -7.84 -6.41
N GLU A 96 14.67 -8.29 -7.20
CA GLU A 96 14.44 -8.68 -8.59
C GLU A 96 13.53 -9.91 -8.75
N LYS A 97 13.45 -10.77 -7.72
CA LYS A 97 12.76 -12.09 -7.78
C LYS A 97 11.49 -12.19 -6.92
N GLY A 98 11.28 -11.29 -5.97
CA GLY A 98 10.13 -11.29 -5.03
C GLY A 98 10.27 -12.24 -3.83
N GLU A 99 11.48 -12.72 -3.52
CA GLU A 99 11.76 -13.63 -2.41
C GLU A 99 12.02 -12.90 -1.07
N THR A 100 12.81 -11.83 -1.08
CA THR A 100 13.14 -11.02 0.10
C THR A 100 11.89 -10.42 0.73
N LEU A 101 10.96 -9.92 -0.09
CA LEU A 101 9.70 -9.37 0.41
C LEU A 101 8.87 -10.41 1.17
N LYS A 102 8.77 -11.63 0.65
CA LYS A 102 7.98 -12.69 1.29
C LYS A 102 8.56 -13.12 2.63
N GLN A 103 9.89 -13.18 2.71
CA GLN A 103 10.60 -13.48 3.95
C GLN A 103 10.31 -12.41 5.00
N SER A 104 10.48 -11.12 4.65
CA SER A 104 10.21 -10.02 5.57
C SER A 104 8.75 -9.97 6.07
N VAL A 105 7.76 -10.32 5.22
CA VAL A 105 6.36 -10.45 5.68
C VAL A 105 6.20 -11.62 6.65
N GLY A 106 6.85 -12.76 6.39
CA GLY A 106 6.77 -13.93 7.26
C GLY A 106 7.43 -13.72 8.63
N GLU A 107 8.45 -12.88 8.68
CA GLU A 107 9.18 -12.52 9.91
C GLU A 107 8.45 -11.46 10.74
N TRP A 108 7.52 -10.70 10.15
CA TRP A 108 6.79 -9.67 10.88
C TRP A 108 5.85 -10.29 11.91
N GLN A 109 6.26 -10.18 13.16
CA GLN A 109 5.45 -10.42 14.34
C GLN A 109 5.10 -9.05 14.92
N PRO A 110 3.84 -8.58 14.80
CA PRO A 110 3.46 -7.27 15.30
C PRO A 110 3.65 -7.21 16.81
N GLU A 111 4.20 -6.10 17.30
CA GLU A 111 4.24 -5.84 18.72
C GLU A 111 2.79 -5.65 19.21
N ALA A 112 2.41 -6.33 20.30
CA ALA A 112 1.05 -6.25 20.81
C ALA A 112 0.69 -4.79 21.08
N PRO A 113 -0.52 -4.32 20.70
CA PRO A 113 -0.90 -2.94 20.97
C PRO A 113 -0.81 -2.71 22.48
N ALA A 114 0.13 -1.85 22.88
CA ALA A 114 0.22 -1.37 24.24
C ALA A 114 -1.15 -0.80 24.59
N HIS A 115 -1.83 -1.48 25.52
CA HIS A 115 -3.18 -1.18 25.92
C HIS A 115 -3.31 0.31 26.20
N THR A 116 -4.34 0.92 25.62
CA THR A 116 -4.89 2.25 25.93
C THR A 116 -4.68 2.64 27.39
N ALA A 117 -3.59 3.35 27.67
CA ALA A 117 -3.35 4.04 28.91
C ALA A 117 -2.56 5.28 28.55
N ASP A 118 -3.23 6.43 28.69
CA ASP A 118 -2.68 7.78 28.62
C ASP A 118 -2.59 8.44 27.23
N ASP A 119 -3.73 8.86 26.68
CA ASP A 119 -3.81 10.17 26.03
C ASP A 119 -5.14 10.86 26.34
N ARG A 120 -5.40 11.09 27.64
CA ARG A 120 -6.35 12.13 28.11
C ARG A 120 -5.62 13.47 28.32
N SER A 121 -4.43 13.62 27.74
CA SER A 121 -3.41 14.54 28.25
C SER A 121 -2.71 15.34 27.14
N ARG A 122 -3.31 15.51 25.96
CA ARG A 122 -2.87 16.51 24.97
C ARG A 122 -3.83 17.69 24.87
N ILE A 123 -3.95 18.33 26.03
CA ILE A 123 -3.76 19.79 26.20
C ILE A 123 -4.58 20.66 25.23
N ALA A 124 -5.68 21.17 25.78
CA ALA A 124 -6.17 22.49 25.48
C ALA A 124 -5.04 23.53 25.58
N VAL A 125 -4.71 24.21 24.47
CA VAL A 125 -4.23 25.58 24.52
C VAL A 125 -5.17 26.46 23.72
N LYS A 126 -5.92 27.23 24.50
CA LYS A 126 -6.64 28.46 24.17
C LYS A 126 -5.73 29.46 23.44
N GLN A 127 -6.31 30.16 22.46
CA GLN A 127 -5.98 31.53 22.01
C GLN A 127 -4.56 31.80 21.46
N LEU A 128 -4.51 32.18 20.18
CA LEU A 128 -4.30 33.57 19.75
C LEU A 128 -5.12 33.84 18.49
#